data_AF-A0A161SME6-F1
#
_entry.id   AF-A0A161SME6-F1
#
_cell.length_a   1.000
_cell.length_b   1.000
_cell.length_c   1.000
_cell.angle_alpha   90.00
_cell.angle_beta   90.00
_cell.angle_gamma   90.00
#
_symmetry.space_group_name_H-M   'P 1'
#
loop_
_entity.id
_entity.type
_entity.pdbx_description
1 polymer ?
#
loop_
_entity_poly.entity_id
_entity_poly.type
_entity_poly.pdbx_seq_one_letter_code
_entity_poly.pdbx_strand_id
1 'polypeptide(L)' 'MNTKYYKYVNTLFVVIPMTLIMAFVGLIRNYGFGDGWFFMFLKAWSVMLPVAYASAFLIIPRARKYAERLIKE' A
#
# COMPACT_ATOMS: atom_id res chain seq x y z
N MET A 1 18.39 19.08 -6.12
CA MET A 1 17.28 18.14 -6.42
C MET A 1 16.16 18.41 -5.42
N ASN A 2 14.97 18.81 -5.88
CA ASN A 2 13.94 19.46 -5.08
C ASN A 2 13.34 18.50 -4.02
N THR A 3 13.78 18.59 -2.76
CA THR A 3 13.54 17.63 -1.66
C THR A 3 12.07 17.53 -1.20
N LYS A 4 11.22 18.46 -1.64
CA LYS A 4 9.82 18.57 -1.21
C LYS A 4 8.92 17.44 -1.74
N TYR A 5 9.19 16.95 -2.96
CA TYR A 5 8.42 15.88 -3.59
C TYR A 5 8.98 14.47 -3.31
N TYR A 6 10.22 14.40 -2.82
CA TYR A 6 10.89 13.13 -2.55
C TYR A 6 10.09 12.22 -1.60
N LYS A 7 9.46 12.80 -0.58
CA LYS A 7 8.62 12.05 0.37
C LYS A 7 7.39 11.42 -0.31
N TYR A 8 6.71 12.18 -1.17
CA TYR A 8 5.52 11.72 -1.90
C TYR A 8 5.85 10.65 -2.92
N VAL A 9 6.95 10.82 -3.65
CA VAL A 9 7.44 9.86 -4.66
C VAL A 9 7.95 8.59 -3.98
N ASN A 10 8.74 8.70 -2.90
CA ASN A 10 9.20 7.54 -2.15
C ASN A 10 8.03 6.73 -1.58
N THR A 11 7.02 7.39 -1.01
CA THR A 11 5.81 6.69 -0.53
C THR A 11 5.05 6.01 -1.68
N LEU A 12 4.94 6.63 -2.87
CA LEU A 12 4.34 5.95 -4.04
C LEU A 12 5.13 4.69 -4.41
N PHE A 13 6.46 4.80 -4.53
CA PHE A 13 7.32 3.68 -4.89
C PHE A 13 7.33 2.55 -3.86
N VAL A 14 7.04 2.82 -2.59
CA VAL A 14 6.87 1.78 -1.56
C VAL A 14 5.47 1.17 -1.58
N VAL A 15 4.42 2.00 -1.71
CA VAL A 15 3.02 1.54 -1.66
C VAL A 15 2.65 0.72 -2.89
N ILE A 16 3.16 1.07 -4.07
CA ILE A 16 2.89 0.34 -5.32
C ILE A 16 3.25 -1.15 -5.21
N PRO A 17 4.51 -1.55 -4.95
CA PRO A 17 4.88 -2.97 -4.84
C PRO A 17 4.22 -3.65 -3.66
N MET A 18 4.04 -2.97 -2.52
CA MET A 18 3.38 -3.54 -1.34
C MET A 18 1.91 -3.91 -1.63
N THR A 19 1.16 -3.04 -2.29
CA THR A 19 -0.23 -3.30 -2.68
C THR A 19 -0.34 -4.34 -3.77
N LEU A 20 0.62 -4.38 -4.71
CA LEU A 20 0.72 -5.41 -5.74
C LEU A 20 0.86 -6.81 -5.14
N ILE A 21 1.80 -6.99 -4.20
CA ILE A 21 2.04 -8.27 -3.52
C ILE A 21 0.78 -8.69 -2.75
N MET A 22 0.17 -7.79 -2.00
CA MET A 22 -1.05 -8.08 -1.24
C MET A 22 -2.24 -8.44 -2.12
N ALA A 23 -2.46 -7.70 -3.22
CA ALA A 23 -3.52 -8.01 -4.17
C ALA A 23 -3.29 -9.37 -4.84
N PHE A 24 -2.05 -9.67 -5.21
CA PHE A 24 -1.66 -10.94 -5.84
C PHE A 24 -1.90 -12.13 -4.90
N VAL A 25 -1.32 -12.08 -3.69
CA VAL A 25 -1.47 -13.13 -2.68
C VAL A 25 -2.93 -13.28 -2.25
N GLY A 26 -3.63 -12.17 -2.02
CA GLY A 26 -5.03 -12.16 -1.62
C GLY A 26 -5.94 -12.84 -2.64
N LEU A 27 -5.76 -12.54 -3.93
CA LEU A 27 -6.61 -13.13 -4.96
C LEU A 27 -6.29 -14.60 -5.23
N ILE A 28 -5.01 -14.98 -5.25
CA ILE A 28 -4.63 -16.40 -5.38
C ILE A 28 -5.22 -17.22 -4.23
N ARG A 29 -5.13 -16.71 -2.99
CA ARG A 29 -5.59 -17.43 -1.80
C ARG A 29 -7.12 -17.53 -1.70
N ASN A 30 -7.87 -16.58 -2.26
CA ASN A 30 -9.33 -16.58 -2.18
C ASN A 30 -10.02 -17.18 -3.41
N TYR A 31 -9.46 -16.98 -4.60
CA TYR A 31 -10.11 -17.34 -5.87
C TYR A 31 -9.30 -18.33 -6.72
N GLY A 32 -8.04 -18.58 -6.38
CA GLY A 32 -7.13 -19.40 -7.20
C GLY A 32 -6.82 -18.76 -8.55
N PHE A 33 -6.12 -19.48 -9.43
CA PHE A 33 -5.81 -19.05 -10.80
C PHE A 33 -6.93 -19.46 -11.78
N GLY A 34 -8.16 -19.01 -11.52
CA GLY A 34 -9.28 -19.22 -12.43
C GLY A 34 -9.27 -18.26 -13.63
N ASP A 35 -10.14 -18.52 -14.61
CA ASP A 35 -10.34 -17.63 -15.75
C ASP A 35 -10.78 -16.23 -15.28
N GLY A 36 -10.09 -15.20 -15.78
CA GLY A 36 -10.36 -13.80 -15.39
C GLY A 36 -9.73 -13.35 -14.08
N TRP A 37 -8.94 -14.19 -13.41
CA TRP A 37 -8.20 -13.81 -12.19
C TRP A 37 -7.32 -12.57 -12.41
N PHE A 38 -6.65 -12.47 -13.55
CA PHE A 38 -5.80 -11.32 -13.88
C PHE A 38 -6.61 -10.02 -14.03
N PHE A 39 -7.81 -10.10 -14.61
CA PHE A 39 -8.72 -8.96 -14.73
C PHE A 39 -9.27 -8.52 -13.37
N MET A 40 -9.65 -9.49 -12.51
CA MET A 40 -10.04 -9.21 -11.13
C MET A 40 -8.87 -8.61 -10.34
N PHE A 41 -7.65 -9.08 -10.57
CA PHE A 41 -6.42 -8.54 -10.00
C PHE A 41 -6.20 -7.09 -10.37
N LEU A 42 -6.20 -6.75 -11.66
CA LEU A 42 -6.01 -5.36 -12.09
C LEU A 42 -7.12 -4.46 -11.57
N LYS A 43 -8.38 -4.91 -11.59
CA LYS A 43 -9.52 -4.14 -11.09
C LYS A 43 -9.42 -3.88 -9.59
N ALA A 44 -9.12 -4.92 -8.80
CA ALA A 44 -8.95 -4.80 -7.35
C ALA A 44 -7.75 -3.92 -7.00
N TRP A 45 -6.60 -4.18 -7.62
CA TRP A 45 -5.36 -3.44 -7.39
C TRP A 45 -5.48 -1.96 -7.74
N SER A 46 -6.12 -1.62 -8.86
CA SER A 46 -6.33 -0.23 -9.29
C SER A 46 -7.17 0.57 -8.28
N VAL A 47 -8.14 -0.06 -7.61
CA VAL A 47 -8.93 0.58 -6.55
C VAL A 47 -8.15 0.65 -5.22
N MET A 48 -7.34 -0.37 -4.91
CA MET A 48 -6.56 -0.43 -3.67
C MET A 48 -5.43 0.60 -3.62
N LEU A 49 -4.76 0.86 -4.74
CA LEU A 49 -3.61 1.77 -4.82
C LEU A 49 -3.92 3.20 -4.29
N PRO A 50 -4.95 3.92 -4.78
CA PRO A 50 -5.27 5.25 -4.27
C PRO A 50 -5.69 5.23 -2.80
N VAL A 51 -6.44 4.21 -2.36
CA VAL A 51 -6.87 4.04 -0.97
C VAL A 51 -5.68 3.82 -0.05
N ALA A 52 -4.76 2.95 -0.43
CA ALA A 52 -3.53 2.67 0.33
C ALA A 52 -2.62 3.90 0.38
N TYR A 53 -2.50 4.63 -0.73
CA TYR A 53 -1.70 5.86 -0.77
C TYR A 53 -2.26 6.94 0.17
N ALA A 54 -3.58 7.19 0.12
CA ALA A 54 -4.24 8.12 1.05
C ALA A 54 -4.08 7.67 2.51
N SER A 55 -4.25 6.38 2.77
CA SER A 55 -4.10 5.80 4.12
C SER A 55 -2.68 5.94 4.65
N ALA A 56 -1.65 5.77 3.81
CA ALA A 56 -0.26 5.92 4.20
C ALA A 56 0.02 7.31 4.78
N PHE A 57 -0.52 8.38 4.21
CA PHE A 57 -0.36 9.74 4.76
C PHE A 57 -0.99 9.92 6.14
N LEU A 58 -2.08 9.22 6.42
CA LEU A 58 -2.78 9.29 7.70
C LEU A 58 -2.16 8.38 8.75
N ILE A 59 -1.72 7.19 8.35
CA ILE A 59 -1.23 6.14 9.25
C ILE A 59 0.23 6.38 9.62
N ILE A 60 1.12 6.70 8.67
CA ILE A 60 2.56 6.89 8.94
C ILE A 60 2.84 7.88 10.09
N PRO A 61 2.27 9.11 10.11
CA PRO A 61 2.56 10.05 11.20
C PRO A 61 1.96 9.59 12.53
N ARG A 62 0.79 8.94 12.52
CA ARG A 62 0.15 8.43 13.73
C ARG A 62 0.92 7.24 14.30
N ALA A 63 1.28 6.27 13.47
CA ALA A 63 2.07 5.10 13.85
C ALA A 63 3.42 5.53 14.46
N ARG A 64 4.10 6.51 13.85
CA ARG A 64 5.32 7.08 14.41
C ARG A 64 5.11 7.69 15.80
N LYS A 65 4.03 8.46 15.99
CA LYS A 65 3.68 9.04 17.30
C LYS A 65 3.40 7.98 18.36
N TYR A 66 2.75 6.87 17.99
CA TYR A 66 2.50 5.75 18.91
C TYR A 66 3.79 4.98 19.23
N ALA A 67 4.62 4.69 18.23
CA ALA A 67 5.91 4.02 18.44
C ALA A 67 6.83 4.84 19.35
N GLU A 68 6.89 6.16 19.16
CA GLU A 68 7.66 7.06 20.02
C GLU A 68 7.15 7.08 21.46
N ARG A 69 5.85 6.86 21.70
CA ARG A 69 5.29 6.73 23.06
C ARG A 69 5.65 5.39 23.69
N LEU A 70 5.55 4.29 22.94
CA LEU A 70 5.86 2.95 23.43
C LEU A 70 7.36 2.76 23.77
N ILE A 71 8.26 3.46 23.05
CA ILE A 71 9.71 3.38 23.28
C ILE A 71 10.16 4.32 24.42
N LYS A 72 9.35 5.32 24.79
CA LYS A 72 9.66 6.28 25.87
C LYS A 72 9.06 5.92 27.24
N GLU A 73 8.40 4.77 27.36
CA GLU A 73 8.08 4.14 28.65
C GLU A 73 9.20 3.18 29.06
#